data_AF-A0A225V1M4-F1
#
_entry.id   AF-A0A225V1M4-F1
#
_cell.length_a   1.000
_cell.length_b   1.000
_cell.length_c   1.000
_cell.angle_alpha   90.00
_cell.angle_beta   90.00
_cell.angle_gamma   90.00
#
_symmetry.space_group_name_H-M   'P 1'
#
loop_
_entity.id
_entity.type
_entity.pdbx_description
1 polymer ?
#
loop_
_entity_poly.entity_id
_entity_poly.type
_entity_poly.pdbx_seq_one_letter_code
_entity_poly.pdbx_strand_id
1 'polypeptide(L)'
;MARGQNLTPRETAMVINAYEFFHLEKEQGRARGARTCKLVHMCLGIAKSTVLSVWSDHMSAQEDEVTEEWRGRPPSFNDDDVAPVIRDYANSCNERRLSITAKMVADEVTTQASFTISRRAMNRLLKRVTYLQRKLQNRDRNNNPIRPEVYLDESYVNVNHVRGMT
;
A
#
# COMPACT_ATOMS: atom_id res chain seq x y z
N MET A 1 -24.12 -25.12 17.54
CA MET A 1 -23.22 -24.20 18.25
C MET A 1 -24.06 -23.20 19.04
N ALA A 2 -23.66 -22.88 20.27
CA ALA A 2 -24.31 -21.83 21.06
C ALA A 2 -23.98 -20.46 20.45
N ARG A 3 -24.90 -19.49 20.57
CA ARG A 3 -24.66 -18.12 20.05
C ARG A 3 -23.46 -17.50 20.77
N GLY A 4 -22.52 -16.93 20.00
CA GLY A 4 -21.39 -16.14 20.52
C GLY A 4 -20.13 -16.93 20.88
N GLN A 5 -20.04 -18.23 20.59
CA GLN A 5 -18.78 -18.97 20.73
C GLN A 5 -17.89 -18.81 19.51
N ASN A 6 -16.61 -18.51 19.74
CA ASN A 6 -15.57 -18.46 18.70
C ASN A 6 -15.16 -19.88 18.31
N LEU A 7 -14.74 -20.07 17.06
CA LEU A 7 -14.13 -21.33 16.63
C LEU A 7 -12.78 -21.52 17.30
N THR A 8 -12.52 -22.76 17.71
CA THR A 8 -11.18 -23.17 18.15
C THR A 8 -10.22 -23.18 16.96
N PRO A 9 -8.90 -23.03 17.18
CA PRO A 9 -7.89 -23.08 16.12
C PRO A 9 -7.92 -24.37 15.28
N ARG A 10 -8.38 -25.46 15.89
CA ARG A 10 -8.54 -26.75 15.19
C ARG A 10 -9.74 -26.74 14.27
N GLU A 11 -10.84 -26.13 14.68
CA GLU A 11 -12.05 -26.00 13.86
C GLU A 11 -11.84 -25.02 12.71
N THR A 12 -11.10 -23.92 12.93
CA THR A 12 -10.72 -23.01 11.85
C THR A 12 -9.87 -23.72 10.80
N ALA A 13 -8.88 -24.52 11.22
CA ALA A 13 -8.08 -25.36 10.31
C ALA A 13 -8.94 -26.36 9.53
N MET A 14 -9.96 -26.98 10.15
CA MET A 14 -10.90 -27.86 9.44
C MET A 14 -11.70 -27.11 8.37
N VAL A 15 -12.14 -25.88 8.66
CA VAL A 15 -12.86 -25.04 7.70
C VAL A 15 -11.99 -24.69 6.50
N ILE A 16 -10.72 -24.33 6.73
CA ILE A 16 -9.75 -24.01 5.68
C ILE A 16 -9.52 -25.23 4.78
N ASN A 17 -9.20 -26.38 5.36
CA ASN A 17 -8.96 -27.62 4.62
C ASN A 17 -10.18 -28.05 3.78
N ALA A 18 -11.39 -27.95 4.33
CA ALA A 18 -12.61 -28.26 3.61
C ALA A 18 -12.84 -27.26 2.45
N TYR A 19 -12.55 -25.98 2.66
CA TYR A 19 -12.68 -24.96 1.63
C TYR A 19 -11.72 -25.22 0.46
N GLU A 20 -10.45 -25.51 0.75
CA GLU A 20 -9.44 -25.87 -0.26
C GLU A 20 -9.84 -27.12 -1.03
N PHE A 21 -10.31 -28.16 -0.35
CA PHE A 21 -10.78 -29.40 -0.99
C PHE A 21 -11.88 -29.13 -2.02
N PHE A 22 -12.93 -28.40 -1.62
CA PHE A 22 -14.03 -28.08 -2.55
C PHE A 22 -13.62 -27.07 -3.64
N HIS A 23 -12.59 -26.26 -3.39
CA HIS A 23 -12.01 -25.40 -4.42
C HIS A 23 -11.35 -26.25 -5.52
N LEU A 24 -10.51 -27.21 -5.13
CA LEU A 24 -9.86 -28.15 -6.04
C LEU A 24 -10.87 -29.00 -6.82
N GLU A 25 -11.93 -29.50 -6.16
CA GLU A 25 -12.98 -30.26 -6.86
C GLU A 25 -13.72 -29.45 -7.93
N LYS A 26 -13.84 -28.13 -7.70
CA LYS A 26 -14.45 -27.21 -8.65
C LYS A 26 -13.54 -26.94 -9.84
N GLU A 27 -12.23 -26.78 -9.61
CA GLU A 27 -11.23 -26.67 -10.67
C GLU A 27 -11.18 -27.92 -11.55
N GLN A 28 -11.33 -29.10 -10.94
CA GLN A 28 -11.42 -30.39 -11.64
C GLN A 28 -12.76 -30.60 -12.36
N GLY A 29 -13.70 -29.65 -12.26
CA GLY A 29 -14.99 -29.68 -12.95
C GLY A 29 -15.99 -30.72 -12.41
N ARG A 30 -15.70 -31.35 -11.26
CA ARG A 30 -16.56 -32.37 -10.62
C ARG A 30 -17.74 -31.75 -9.88
N ALA A 31 -17.57 -30.53 -9.35
CA ALA A 31 -18.61 -29.78 -8.65
C ALA A 31 -19.12 -28.61 -9.53
N ARG A 32 -20.27 -28.79 -10.20
CA ARG A 32 -20.88 -27.72 -11.02
C ARG A 32 -21.95 -26.94 -10.22
N GLY A 33 -21.87 -25.61 -10.30
CA GLY A 33 -22.97 -24.69 -9.96
C GLY A 33 -23.10 -24.25 -8.49
N ALA A 34 -22.46 -24.92 -7.53
CA ALA A 34 -22.47 -24.48 -6.13
C ALA A 34 -21.26 -23.58 -5.79
N ARG A 35 -21.48 -22.54 -4.97
CA ARG A 35 -20.37 -21.78 -4.35
C ARG A 35 -19.64 -22.68 -3.33
N THR A 36 -18.31 -22.64 -3.28
CA THR A 36 -17.46 -23.41 -2.35
C THR A 36 -17.92 -23.24 -0.89
N CYS A 37 -18.17 -22.00 -0.47
CA CYS A 37 -18.74 -21.68 0.85
C CYS A 37 -20.08 -22.40 1.14
N LYS A 38 -20.94 -22.60 0.13
CA LYS A 38 -22.21 -23.36 0.30
C LYS A 38 -21.93 -24.84 0.56
N LEU A 39 -20.92 -25.42 -0.10
CA LEU A 39 -20.52 -26.82 0.09
C LEU A 39 -19.93 -27.04 1.48
N VAL A 40 -19.03 -26.15 1.92
CA VAL A 40 -18.43 -26.18 3.26
C VAL A 40 -19.52 -26.03 4.34
N HIS A 41 -20.47 -25.12 4.16
CA HIS A 41 -21.61 -24.97 5.05
C HIS A 41 -22.44 -26.26 5.16
N MET A 42 -22.74 -26.92 4.04
CA MET A 42 -23.50 -28.18 4.04
C MET A 42 -22.71 -29.34 4.67
N CYS A 43 -21.38 -29.34 4.53
CA CYS A 43 -20.51 -30.39 5.06
C CYS A 43 -20.29 -30.26 6.58
N LEU A 44 -19.96 -29.06 7.06
CA LEU A 44 -19.57 -28.82 8.45
C LEU A 44 -20.70 -28.27 9.33
N GLY A 45 -21.83 -27.85 8.74
CA GLY A 45 -22.95 -27.24 9.46
C GLY A 45 -22.67 -25.82 10.01
N ILE A 46 -21.60 -25.18 9.56
CA ILE A 46 -21.17 -23.85 10.01
C ILE A 46 -21.84 -22.77 9.15
N ALA A 47 -22.22 -21.63 9.73
CA ALA A 47 -22.83 -20.54 8.99
C ALA A 47 -21.93 -20.02 7.85
N LYS A 48 -22.53 -19.72 6.68
CA LYS A 48 -21.80 -19.25 5.49
C LYS A 48 -20.95 -18.01 5.75
N SER A 49 -21.48 -17.08 6.54
CA SER A 49 -20.76 -15.86 6.95
C SER A 49 -19.47 -16.18 7.69
N THR A 50 -19.51 -17.17 8.57
CA THR A 50 -18.36 -17.61 9.36
C THR A 50 -17.30 -18.28 8.50
N VAL A 51 -17.71 -19.10 7.52
CA VAL A 51 -16.80 -19.69 6.53
C VAL A 51 -16.08 -18.60 5.73
N LEU A 52 -16.82 -17.58 5.27
CA LEU A 52 -16.23 -16.46 4.52
C LEU A 52 -15.27 -15.63 5.37
N SER A 53 -15.62 -15.38 6.64
CA SER A 53 -14.74 -14.66 7.57
C SER A 53 -13.44 -15.42 7.79
N VAL A 54 -13.51 -16.71 8.16
CA VAL A 54 -12.33 -17.55 8.39
C VAL A 54 -11.45 -17.65 7.14
N TRP A 55 -12.06 -17.77 5.97
CA TRP A 55 -11.31 -17.79 4.71
C TRP A 55 -10.63 -16.45 4.40
N SER A 56 -11.33 -15.33 4.64
CA SER A 56 -10.75 -13.99 4.47
C SER A 56 -9.55 -13.78 5.39
N ASP A 57 -9.71 -14.12 6.68
CA ASP A 57 -8.64 -13.98 7.68
C ASP A 57 -7.42 -14.85 7.32
N HIS A 58 -7.66 -16.05 6.79
CA HIS A 58 -6.60 -16.95 6.31
C HIS A 58 -5.87 -16.40 5.08
N MET A 59 -6.58 -15.86 4.09
CA MET A 59 -5.96 -15.27 2.90
C MET A 59 -5.14 -14.03 3.29
N SER A 60 -5.67 -13.17 4.15
CA SER A 60 -4.94 -11.99 4.66
C SER A 60 -3.69 -12.38 5.46
N ALA A 61 -3.72 -13.48 6.21
CA ALA A 61 -2.54 -13.97 6.95
C ALA A 61 -1.50 -14.67 6.06
N GLN A 62 -1.90 -15.18 4.88
CA GLN A 62 -0.97 -15.74 3.90
C GLN A 62 -0.28 -14.64 3.07
N GLU A 63 -0.94 -13.49 2.93
CA GLU A 63 -0.48 -12.27 2.26
C GLU A 63 0.19 -11.27 3.24
N ASP A 64 0.95 -11.73 4.25
CA ASP A 64 1.81 -10.86 5.09
C ASP A 64 2.98 -10.20 4.30
N GLU A 65 2.76 -9.90 3.02
CA GLU A 65 3.48 -8.90 2.24
C GLU A 65 2.83 -7.54 2.53
N VAL A 66 3.57 -6.63 3.17
CA VAL A 66 3.08 -5.31 3.58
C VAL A 66 2.48 -4.56 2.37
N THR A 67 1.16 -4.65 2.18
CA THR A 67 0.47 -3.78 1.23
C THR A 67 0.41 -2.40 1.86
N GLU A 68 1.25 -1.46 1.43
CA GLU A 68 1.11 -0.07 1.83
C GLU A 68 -0.30 0.41 1.43
N GLU A 69 -1.14 0.72 2.42
CA GLU A 69 -2.46 1.30 2.19
C GLU A 69 -2.30 2.66 1.50
N TRP A 70 -2.44 2.69 0.17
CA TRP A 70 -2.35 3.93 -0.59
C TRP A 70 -3.57 4.80 -0.30
N ARG A 71 -3.37 5.96 0.36
CA ARG A 71 -4.43 6.96 0.53
C ARG A 71 -4.50 7.92 -0.67
N GLY A 72 -5.70 8.05 -1.22
CA GLY A 72 -6.01 9.01 -2.28
C GLY A 72 -5.84 8.46 -3.70
N ARG A 73 -5.88 9.35 -4.71
CA ARG A 73 -5.72 8.96 -6.11
C ARG A 73 -4.26 8.52 -6.35
N PRO A 74 -4.02 7.40 -7.04
CA PRO A 74 -2.68 7.00 -7.44
C PRO A 74 -1.99 8.10 -8.26
N PRO A 75 -0.65 8.24 -8.16
CA PRO A 75 0.08 9.16 -9.01
C PRO A 75 -0.02 8.69 -10.46
N SER A 76 0.13 9.62 -11.40
CA SER A 76 0.15 9.28 -12.83
C SER A 76 1.50 8.77 -13.33
N PHE A 77 2.48 8.60 -12.43
CA PHE A 77 3.85 8.21 -12.72
C PHE A 77 4.34 7.27 -11.62
N ASN A 78 5.28 6.39 -11.94
CA ASN A 78 5.95 5.55 -10.95
C ASN A 78 7.17 6.29 -10.39
N ASP A 79 7.39 6.17 -9.08
CA ASP A 79 8.55 6.78 -8.43
C ASP A 79 9.87 6.18 -8.97
N ASP A 80 9.87 4.90 -9.36
CA ASP A 80 11.05 4.19 -9.88
C ASP A 80 11.52 4.72 -11.24
N ASP A 81 10.61 5.21 -12.08
CA ASP A 81 10.95 5.79 -13.38
C ASP A 81 11.49 7.22 -13.23
N VAL A 82 10.99 7.96 -12.25
CA VAL A 82 11.30 9.38 -12.03
C VAL A 82 12.57 9.58 -11.19
N ALA A 83 12.79 8.74 -10.19
CA ALA A 83 13.91 8.85 -9.27
C ALA A 83 15.30 8.86 -9.94
N PRO A 84 15.63 7.99 -10.92
CA PRO A 84 16.94 8.01 -11.57
C PRO A 84 17.16 9.31 -12.34
N VAL A 85 16.16 9.77 -13.11
CA VAL A 85 16.24 11.01 -13.89
C VAL A 85 16.49 12.22 -13.00
N ILE A 86 15.75 12.34 -11.89
CA ILE A 86 15.97 13.43 -10.92
C ILE A 86 17.39 13.38 -10.35
N ARG A 87 17.89 12.18 -10.00
CA ARG A 87 19.21 11.99 -9.40
C ARG A 87 20.33 12.36 -10.36
N ASP A 88 20.25 11.88 -11.60
CA ASP A 88 21.26 12.15 -12.63
C ASP A 88 21.31 13.64 -12.97
N TYR A 89 20.14 14.28 -13.10
CA TYR A 89 20.08 15.71 -13.33
C TYR A 89 20.65 16.51 -12.16
N ALA A 90 20.29 16.17 -10.91
CA ALA A 90 20.81 16.84 -9.73
C ALA A 90 22.33 16.67 -9.61
N ASN A 91 22.86 15.49 -9.90
CA ASN A 91 24.30 15.22 -9.91
C ASN A 91 25.02 16.08 -10.97
N SER A 92 24.49 16.13 -12.20
CA SER A 92 25.06 16.96 -13.27
C SER A 92 25.06 18.46 -12.93
N CYS A 93 24.04 18.95 -12.23
CA CYS A 93 23.98 20.32 -11.76
C CYS A 93 24.97 20.60 -10.62
N ASN A 94 25.12 19.64 -9.70
CA ASN A 94 26.05 19.73 -8.57
C ASN A 94 27.51 19.76 -9.04
N GLU A 95 27.88 18.91 -10.00
CA GLU A 95 29.22 18.91 -10.64
C GLU A 95 29.55 20.28 -11.26
N ARG A 96 28.55 20.92 -11.86
CA ARG A 96 28.67 22.24 -12.50
C ARG A 96 28.48 23.42 -11.52
N ARG A 97 28.22 23.13 -10.23
CA ARG A 97 27.91 24.12 -9.19
C ARG A 97 26.77 25.07 -9.55
N LEU A 98 25.76 24.56 -10.26
CA LEU A 98 24.59 25.31 -10.67
C LEU A 98 23.47 25.19 -9.63
N SER A 99 22.66 26.24 -9.51
CA SER A 99 21.46 26.21 -8.68
C SER A 99 20.41 25.26 -9.27
N ILE A 100 19.81 24.42 -8.43
CA ILE A 100 18.73 23.50 -8.82
C ILE A 100 17.40 24.08 -8.37
N THR A 101 16.45 24.22 -9.29
CA THR A 101 15.06 24.59 -8.97
C THR A 101 14.09 23.50 -9.42
N ALA A 102 12.95 23.36 -8.74
CA ALA A 102 11.95 22.34 -9.08
C ALA A 102 11.38 22.48 -10.50
N LYS A 103 11.44 23.68 -11.09
CA LYS A 103 11.05 23.91 -12.49
C LYS A 103 12.05 23.23 -13.43
N MET A 104 13.34 23.46 -13.23
CA MET A 104 14.41 22.87 -14.02
C MET A 104 14.36 21.34 -14.01
N VAL A 105 14.12 20.74 -12.84
CA VAL A 105 13.96 19.28 -12.71
C VAL A 105 12.71 18.78 -13.45
N ALA A 106 11.59 19.51 -13.39
CA ALA A 106 10.35 19.11 -14.09
C ALA A 106 10.50 19.19 -15.61
N ASP A 107 11.17 20.24 -16.10
CA ASP A 107 11.46 20.43 -17.52
C ASP A 107 12.39 19.33 -18.04
N GLU A 108 13.39 18.94 -17.24
CA GLU A 108 14.28 17.82 -17.57
C GLU A 108 13.54 16.48 -17.61
N VAL A 109 12.72 16.19 -16.59
CA VAL A 109 11.95 14.94 -16.56
C VAL A 109 10.96 14.87 -17.71
N THR A 110 10.37 15.98 -18.13
CA THR A 110 9.49 16.02 -19.32
C THR A 110 10.28 15.80 -20.62
N THR A 111 11.57 16.13 -20.62
CA THR A 111 12.46 15.97 -21.78
C THR A 111 12.94 14.53 -21.92
N GLN A 112 13.35 13.91 -20.80
CA GLN A 112 13.89 12.55 -20.77
C GLN A 112 12.81 11.47 -20.67
N ALA A 113 11.73 11.75 -19.95
CA ALA A 113 10.60 10.84 -19.78
C ALA A 113 9.40 11.32 -20.59
N SER A 114 8.69 10.41 -21.25
CA SER A 114 7.54 10.73 -22.11
C SER A 114 6.28 11.17 -21.37
N PHE A 115 6.39 11.67 -20.14
CA PHE A 115 5.27 12.12 -19.32
C PHE A 115 5.57 13.48 -18.67
N THR A 116 4.53 14.30 -18.56
CA THR A 116 4.63 15.65 -18.00
C THR A 116 4.32 15.63 -16.50
N ILE A 117 5.26 16.08 -15.68
CA ILE A 117 5.02 16.29 -14.24
C ILE A 117 4.78 17.77 -13.96
N SER A 118 3.69 18.07 -13.23
CA SER A 118 3.44 19.45 -12.79
C SER A 118 4.51 19.91 -11.79
N ARG A 119 4.90 21.20 -11.85
CA ARG A 119 5.83 21.82 -10.88
C ARG A 119 5.43 21.58 -9.41
N ARG A 120 4.12 21.52 -9.11
CA ARG A 120 3.61 21.23 -7.76
C ARG A 120 3.92 19.79 -7.33
N ALA A 121 3.70 18.82 -8.22
CA ALA A 121 4.05 17.43 -7.96
C ALA A 121 5.58 17.27 -7.79
N MET A 122 6.38 17.91 -8.64
CA MET A 122 7.84 17.90 -8.52
C MET A 122 8.33 18.44 -7.16
N ASN A 123 7.76 19.55 -6.68
CA ASN A 123 8.08 20.07 -5.35
C ASN A 123 7.71 19.09 -4.22
N ARG A 124 6.60 18.37 -4.34
CA ARG A 124 6.23 17.33 -3.35
C ARG A 124 7.24 16.18 -3.37
N LEU A 125 7.64 15.72 -4.54
CA LEU A 125 8.66 14.68 -4.69
C LEU A 125 10.00 15.09 -4.07
N LEU A 126 10.51 16.28 -4.40
CA LEU A 126 11.78 16.77 -3.85
C LEU A 126 11.73 16.96 -2.33
N LYS A 127 10.61 17.44 -1.79
CA LYS A 127 10.39 17.51 -0.34
C LYS A 127 10.35 16.13 0.32
N ARG A 128 9.68 15.16 -0.31
CA ARG A 128 9.63 13.77 0.17
C ARG A 128 11.02 13.15 0.18
N VAL A 129 11.80 13.32 -0.90
CA VAL A 129 13.18 12.82 -1.00
C VAL A 129 14.07 13.44 0.09
N THR A 130 14.08 14.76 0.24
CA THR A 130 14.88 15.43 1.28
C THR A 130 14.44 15.05 2.69
N TYR A 131 13.13 14.85 2.91
CA TYR A 131 12.59 14.35 4.16
C TYR A 131 13.05 12.92 4.46
N LEU A 132 12.95 12.00 3.49
CA LEU A 132 13.40 10.61 3.64
C LEU A 132 14.91 10.54 3.90
N GLN A 133 15.71 11.36 3.21
CA GLN A 133 17.15 11.48 3.49
C GLN A 133 17.42 11.91 4.94
N ARG A 134 16.71 12.93 5.43
CA ARG A 134 16.81 13.36 6.83
C ARG A 134 16.34 12.28 7.81
N LYS A 135 15.29 11.54 7.48
CA LYS A 135 14.77 10.42 8.29
C LYS A 135 15.79 9.28 8.39
N LEU A 136 16.47 8.96 7.28
CA LEU A 136 17.56 7.98 7.25
C LEU A 136 18.81 8.46 8.01
N GLN A 137 19.15 9.75 7.89
CA GLN A 137 20.23 10.35 8.66
C GLN A 137 19.94 10.42 10.17
N ASN A 138 18.66 10.39 10.56
CA ASN A 138 18.23 10.35 11.96
C ASN A 138 18.26 8.93 12.55
N ARG A 139 19.05 8.01 11.98
CA ARG A 139 19.17 6.61 12.44
C ARG A 139 20.56 6.35 13.02
N ASP A 140 20.61 5.64 14.15
CA ASP A 140 21.87 5.16 14.74
C ASP A 140 22.36 3.87 14.02
N ARG A 141 23.50 3.32 14.46
CA ARG A 141 24.06 2.06 13.92
C ARG A 141 23.13 0.85 14.07
N ASN A 142 22.16 0.91 14.98
CA ASN A 142 21.18 -0.13 15.27
C ASN A 142 19.80 0.19 14.67
N ASN A 143 19.73 1.19 13.77
CA ASN A 143 18.53 1.66 13.08
C ASN A 143 17.46 2.33 13.98
N ASN A 144 17.82 2.73 15.21
CA ASN A 144 16.94 3.47 16.11
C ASN A 144 16.95 4.99 15.80
N PRO A 145 15.85 5.72 16.04
CA PRO A 145 15.82 7.17 15.88
C PRO A 145 16.78 7.88 16.88
N ILE A 146 17.71 8.70 16.38
CA ILE A 146 18.63 9.48 17.22
C ILE A 146 17.90 10.63 17.92
N ARG A 147 17.00 11.30 17.20
CA ARG A 147 16.09 12.33 17.72
C ARG A 147 14.65 11.86 17.60
N PRO A 148 13.76 12.20 18.55
CA PRO A 148 12.35 11.90 18.44
C PRO A 148 11.79 12.54 17.16
N GLU A 149 11.22 11.71 16.30
CA GLU A 149 10.54 12.15 15.08
C GLU A 149 9.16 12.69 15.47
N VAL A 150 9.03 14.01 15.62
CA VAL A 150 7.73 14.65 15.80
C VAL A 150 7.09 14.83 14.44
N TYR A 151 6.13 13.97 14.14
CA TYR A 151 5.31 14.07 12.94
C TYR A 151 4.23 15.13 13.19
N LEU A 152 4.27 16.23 12.43
CA LEU A 152 3.02 16.87 12.04
C LEU A 152 2.41 15.89 11.03
N ASP A 153 1.34 15.20 11.42
CA ASP A 153 0.61 14.44 10.41
C ASP A 153 0.21 15.42 9.29
N GLU A 154 0.31 14.98 8.04
CA GLU A 154 -0.05 15.83 6.91
C GLU A 154 -1.57 16.10 6.86
N SER A 155 -2.36 15.52 7.77
CA SER A 155 -3.79 15.83 7.93
C SER A 155 -4.02 17.20 8.59
N TYR A 156 -3.03 17.73 9.33
CA TYR A 156 -3.14 19.02 10.01
C TYR A 156 -2.90 20.26 9.11
N VAL A 157 -2.49 20.09 7.85
CA VAL A 157 -2.28 21.21 6.91
C VAL A 157 -3.49 21.44 5.98
N ASN A 158 -4.59 20.69 6.14
CA ASN A 158 -5.82 20.92 5.37
C ASN A 158 -6.89 21.76 6.07
N VAL A 159 -6.52 22.53 7.10
CA VAL A 159 -7.44 23.49 7.74
C VAL A 159 -7.18 24.88 7.18
N ASN A 160 -7.57 25.13 5.94
CA ASN A 160 -7.65 26.50 5.42
C ASN A 160 -8.62 26.62 4.24
N HIS A 161 -9.73 27.32 4.51
CA HIS A 161 -10.60 28.05 3.58
C HIS A 161 -11.76 27.31 2.90
N VAL A 162 -12.81 26.98 3.67
CA VAL A 162 -14.18 27.22 3.16
C VAL A 162 -14.43 28.71 3.37
N ARG A 163 -14.11 29.52 2.35
CA ARG A 163 -14.37 30.96 2.37
C ARG A 163 -15.88 31.13 2.11
N GLY A 164 -16.58 31.68 3.11
CA GLY A 164 -18.00 32.03 3.16
C GLY A 164 -18.88 31.76 1.93
N MET A 165 -19.83 30.85 2.10
CA MET A 165 -21.15 30.96 1.47
C MET A 165 -22.14 31.21 2.60
N THR A 166 -22.38 32.50 2.86
CA THR A 166 -23.62 32.99 3.46
C THR A 166 -24.70 33.03 2.39
#